data_AF-A0A7L2A756-F1
#
_entry.id   AF-A0A7L2A756-F1
#
_cell.length_a   1.000
_cell.length_b   1.000
_cell.length_c   1.000
_cell.angle_alpha   90.00
_cell.angle_beta   90.00
_cell.angle_gamma   90.00
#
_symmetry.space_group_name_H-M   'P 1'
#
loop_
_entity.id
_entity.type
_entity.pdbx_description
1 polymer ?
#
loop_
_entity_poly.entity_id
_entity_poly.type
_entity_poly.pdbx_seq_one_letter_code
_entity_poly.pdbx_strand_id
1 'polypeptide(L)'
;QGAFPARLKKVFIVGAPMWFRVPYSIISLLLKEKLRERVQMVKMSELKEHLPRECLPEYLGGSLKLDPLSWNCRFLPQQNGHPDPLDELILVPLAAPKDNGSVHVPGPKSVTLQELLDHVSHKQKRGIYEEYEDIRRRSPAGTFVCSLCPSHPKKLGVPPPHTSAAGWGSIGLFMVWCFGFWADVWVVLVGPLENTYGDFWRMVWEQNVLVIVMTTRLEEGGRRKCGQYWPLEKDFQVCFGALTITNLGVENLNHYKKTILEIHSSETRERRLVSHFQYLSWPDYGVPTSAATLIDFLGAVKQQQRVAVSALGPRFKGHPGGPPVVVHCSAGIGRTGTFCALDICLSQLQDVGTLNIYQTVLRMRSQRAFSIQTPEQYYFCYTAVLEHAQREGLLLTNHSRPAQEKSSPGH
;
A
#
# COMPACT_ATOMS: atom_id res chain seq x y z
N GLN A 1 16.40 7.67 41.85
CA GLN A 1 15.44 6.90 42.66
C GLN A 1 14.30 6.48 41.73
N GLY A 2 14.11 5.18 41.51
CA GLY A 2 13.18 4.66 40.51
C GLY A 2 11.72 4.93 40.86
N ALA A 3 10.96 5.47 39.91
CA ALA A 3 9.51 5.39 39.95
C ALA A 3 9.10 4.00 39.43
N PHE A 4 8.86 3.08 40.35
CA PHE A 4 8.26 1.76 40.12
C PHE A 4 6.82 1.90 39.53
N PRO A 5 6.25 0.81 38.95
CA PRO A 5 5.27 0.79 37.89
C PRO A 5 3.91 1.33 38.32
N ALA A 6 3.13 1.83 37.36
CA ALA A 6 1.73 2.16 37.56
C ALA A 6 1.00 0.98 38.23
N ARG A 7 0.70 1.10 39.53
CA ARG A 7 -0.04 0.09 40.29
C ARG A 7 -1.50 0.15 39.83
N LEU A 8 -1.90 -0.80 38.99
CA LEU A 8 -3.28 -0.97 38.53
C LEU A 8 -4.21 -1.16 39.73
N LYS A 9 -4.95 -0.12 40.12
CA LYS A 9 -5.83 -0.14 41.31
C LYS A 9 -7.18 -0.79 41.02
N LYS A 10 -7.80 -0.47 39.87
CA LYS A 10 -9.08 -1.02 39.41
C LYS A 10 -9.12 -1.05 37.87
N VAL A 11 -9.86 -2.00 37.31
CA VAL A 11 -10.15 -2.13 35.88
C VAL A 11 -11.66 -2.20 35.73
N PHE A 12 -12.24 -1.30 34.95
CA PHE A 12 -13.67 -1.30 34.68
C PHE A 12 -13.94 -1.84 33.28
N ILE A 13 -14.73 -2.91 33.18
CA ILE A 13 -15.22 -3.44 31.92
C ILE A 13 -16.63 -2.89 31.72
N VAL A 14 -16.77 -1.96 30.79
CA VAL A 14 -18.00 -1.20 30.58
C VAL A 14 -18.81 -1.80 29.44
N GLY A 15 -20.08 -2.12 29.68
CA GLY A 15 -20.98 -2.61 28.63
C GLY A 15 -20.70 -4.04 28.16
N ALA A 16 -20.14 -4.89 29.03
CA ALA A 16 -19.87 -6.30 28.71
C ALA A 16 -21.15 -7.04 28.26
N PRO A 17 -21.16 -7.64 27.05
CA PRO A 17 -22.28 -8.46 26.58
C PRO A 17 -22.57 -9.64 27.52
N MET A 18 -23.81 -10.10 27.61
CA MET A 18 -24.19 -11.21 28.51
C MET A 18 -23.39 -12.49 28.26
N TRP A 19 -23.04 -12.77 27.00
CA TRP A 19 -22.21 -13.91 26.62
C TRP A 19 -20.74 -13.77 27.06
N PHE A 20 -20.26 -12.57 27.43
CA PHE A 20 -18.90 -12.32 27.91
C PHE A 20 -18.74 -12.65 29.40
N ARG A 21 -19.83 -12.59 30.18
CA ARG A 21 -19.80 -12.87 31.62
C ARG A 21 -19.47 -14.32 31.93
N VAL A 22 -19.94 -15.26 31.10
CA VAL A 22 -19.75 -16.70 31.30
C VAL A 22 -18.28 -17.12 31.04
N PRO A 23 -17.65 -16.78 29.90
CA PRO A 23 -16.23 -17.00 29.67
C PRO A 23 -15.34 -16.29 30.69
N TYR A 24 -15.67 -15.04 31.07
CA TYR A 24 -14.89 -14.33 32.07
C TYR A 24 -14.95 -15.02 33.44
N SER A 25 -16.10 -15.55 33.86
CA SER A 25 -16.20 -16.28 35.13
C SER A 25 -15.24 -17.47 35.18
N ILE A 26 -15.13 -18.22 34.08
CA ILE A 26 -14.21 -19.36 33.92
C ILE A 26 -12.76 -18.88 33.92
N ILE A 27 -12.43 -17.85 33.13
CA ILE A 27 -11.06 -17.31 33.03
C ILE A 27 -10.64 -16.65 34.36
N SER A 28 -11.58 -16.06 35.10
CA SER A 28 -11.31 -15.39 36.38
C SER A 28 -10.80 -16.33 37.47
N LEU A 29 -11.09 -17.64 37.36
CA LEU A 29 -10.55 -18.67 38.25
C LEU A 29 -9.05 -18.91 38.04
N LEU A 30 -8.53 -18.53 36.87
CA LEU A 30 -7.10 -18.61 36.53
C LEU A 30 -6.35 -17.32 36.88
N LEU A 31 -7.06 -16.25 37.27
CA LEU A 31 -6.45 -14.99 37.68
C LEU A 31 -6.09 -15.04 39.17
N LYS A 32 -4.93 -14.47 39.53
CA LYS A 32 -4.56 -14.26 40.95
C LYS A 32 -5.66 -13.46 41.66
N GLU A 33 -6.03 -13.86 42.87
CA GLU A 33 -7.14 -13.25 43.65
C GLU A 33 -7.09 -11.71 43.67
N LYS A 34 -5.91 -11.14 43.92
CA LYS A 34 -5.69 -9.69 43.94
C LYS A 34 -6.02 -8.98 42.63
N LEU A 35 -5.95 -9.65 41.49
CA LEU A 35 -6.31 -9.09 40.17
C LEU A 35 -7.81 -9.27 39.91
N ARG A 36 -8.36 -10.42 40.31
CA ARG A 36 -9.80 -10.73 40.22
C ARG A 36 -10.65 -9.70 40.99
N GLU A 37 -10.20 -9.28 42.17
CA GLU A 37 -10.88 -8.25 42.98
C GLU A 37 -10.83 -6.84 42.37
N ARG A 38 -9.89 -6.58 41.46
CA ARG A 38 -9.68 -5.26 40.85
C ARG A 38 -10.48 -5.06 39.58
N VAL A 39 -10.96 -6.14 38.95
CA VAL A 39 -11.76 -6.07 37.73
C VAL A 39 -13.24 -6.02 38.08
N GLN A 40 -13.90 -4.93 37.71
CA GLN A 40 -15.32 -4.69 37.96
C GLN A 40 -16.06 -4.51 36.63
N MET A 41 -17.14 -5.25 36.44
CA MET A 41 -18.03 -5.08 35.29
C MET A 41 -19.12 -4.09 35.66
N VAL A 42 -19.18 -2.95 34.97
CA VAL A 42 -20.11 -1.86 35.26
C VAL A 42 -20.92 -1.49 34.02
N LYS A 43 -22.15 -1.01 34.21
CA LYS A 43 -22.90 -0.44 33.09
C LYS A 43 -22.35 0.93 32.74
N MET A 44 -22.58 1.35 31.49
CA MET A 44 -22.15 2.67 31.01
C MET A 44 -22.70 3.81 31.88
N SER A 45 -23.94 3.68 32.37
CA SER A 45 -24.60 4.64 33.25
C SER A 45 -23.94 4.78 34.63
N GLU A 46 -23.36 3.70 35.14
CA GLU A 46 -22.78 3.60 36.50
C GLU A 46 -21.32 4.11 36.53
N LEU A 47 -20.71 4.33 35.37
CA LEU A 47 -19.29 4.70 35.26
C LEU A 47 -18.97 6.04 35.95
N LYS A 48 -19.93 6.97 35.98
CA LYS A 48 -19.80 8.30 36.62
C LYS A 48 -19.78 8.24 38.14
N GLU A 49 -20.23 7.13 38.73
CA GLU A 49 -20.21 6.91 40.19
C GLU A 49 -18.84 6.37 40.64
N HIS A 50 -18.09 5.78 39.72
CA HIS A 50 -16.80 5.15 39.99
C HIS A 50 -15.59 6.01 39.60
N LEU A 51 -15.76 6.95 38.66
CA LEU A 51 -14.69 7.80 38.16
C LEU A 51 -15.13 9.27 38.12
N PRO A 52 -14.26 10.22 38.52
CA PRO A 52 -14.52 11.65 38.38
C PRO A 52 -14.85 12.03 36.94
N ARG A 53 -15.75 13.01 36.76
CA ARG A 53 -16.17 13.45 35.42
C ARG A 53 -14.99 13.98 34.59
N GLU A 54 -14.01 14.63 35.21
CA GLU A 54 -12.81 15.11 34.52
C GLU A 54 -11.90 14.00 33.95
N CYS A 55 -12.05 12.76 34.42
CA CYS A 55 -11.26 11.61 33.94
C CYS A 55 -11.95 10.84 32.81
N LEU A 56 -13.22 11.14 32.54
CA LEU A 56 -14.05 10.42 31.59
C LEU A 56 -14.22 11.21 30.28
N PRO A 57 -14.04 10.57 29.11
CA PRO A 57 -14.35 11.17 27.82
C PRO A 57 -15.79 11.68 27.73
N GLU A 58 -16.01 12.72 26.91
CA GLU A 58 -17.35 13.30 26.70
C GLU A 58 -18.39 12.26 26.24
N TYR A 59 -18.01 11.31 25.37
CA TYR A 59 -18.91 10.24 24.89
C TYR A 59 -19.23 9.17 25.95
N LEU A 60 -18.43 9.08 27.03
CA LEU A 60 -18.72 8.27 28.23
C LEU A 60 -19.39 9.12 29.32
N GLY A 61 -19.78 10.35 28.98
CA GLY A 61 -20.53 11.26 29.83
C GLY A 61 -19.70 12.01 30.88
N GLY A 62 -18.39 12.12 30.69
CA GLY A 62 -17.50 13.01 31.44
C GLY A 62 -17.22 14.33 30.73
N SER A 63 -16.17 15.03 31.14
CA SER A 63 -15.75 16.34 30.62
C SER A 63 -14.37 16.33 29.96
N LEU A 64 -13.75 15.16 29.82
CA LEU A 64 -12.46 15.01 29.17
C LEU A 64 -12.63 15.11 27.64
N LYS A 65 -12.18 16.22 27.06
CA LYS A 65 -12.02 16.35 25.61
C LYS A 65 -10.85 15.50 25.15
N LEU A 66 -11.15 14.35 24.56
CA LEU A 66 -10.16 13.56 23.87
C LEU A 66 -9.92 14.18 22.50
N ASP A 67 -8.75 14.77 22.32
CA ASP A 67 -8.19 15.08 21.02
C ASP A 67 -7.10 14.03 20.73
N PRO A 68 -7.42 12.95 20.00
CA PRO A 68 -6.50 11.83 19.78
C PRO A 68 -5.20 12.26 19.09
N LEU A 69 -5.25 13.31 18.27
CA LEU A 69 -4.10 13.82 17.53
C LEU A 69 -3.11 14.55 18.44
N SER A 70 -3.58 15.40 19.36
CA SER A 70 -2.68 16.15 20.25
C SER A 70 -2.16 15.32 21.43
N TRP A 71 -2.91 14.31 21.90
CA TRP A 71 -2.40 13.36 22.89
C TRP A 71 -1.24 12.52 22.34
N ASN A 72 -1.37 12.01 21.12
CA ASN A 72 -0.28 11.29 20.45
C ASN A 72 0.98 12.16 20.30
N CYS A 73 0.84 13.47 20.13
CA CYS A 73 1.99 14.39 20.07
C CYS A 73 2.62 14.68 21.44
N ARG A 74 1.87 14.57 22.56
CA ARG A 74 2.34 14.83 23.92
C ARG A 74 3.06 13.66 24.57
N PHE A 75 2.78 12.43 24.14
CA PHE A 75 3.44 11.22 24.64
C PHE A 75 4.66 10.80 23.79
N LEU A 76 5.05 11.61 22.80
CA LEU A 76 6.34 11.47 22.11
C LEU A 76 7.48 11.76 23.12
N PRO A 77 8.42 10.84 23.35
CA PRO A 77 9.51 11.07 24.29
C PRO A 77 10.45 12.15 23.73
N GLN A 78 10.45 13.32 24.36
CA GLN A 78 11.71 14.04 24.53
C GLN A 78 12.34 13.54 25.83
N GLN A 79 13.58 13.04 25.68
CA GLN A 79 14.55 12.66 26.70
C GLN A 79 14.55 11.20 27.22
N ASN A 80 15.73 10.58 27.00
CA ASN A 80 16.32 9.42 27.68
C ASN A 80 16.03 8.00 27.16
N GLY A 81 16.48 7.72 25.92
CA GLY A 81 17.55 6.72 25.67
C GLY A 81 17.38 5.24 26.01
N HIS A 82 16.22 4.74 26.46
CA HIS A 82 16.00 3.28 26.56
C HIS A 82 14.50 2.92 26.39
N PRO A 83 14.14 1.95 25.52
CA PRO A 83 12.76 1.49 25.38
C PRO A 83 12.31 0.67 26.61
N ASP A 84 11.05 0.83 27.02
CA ASP A 84 10.40 0.03 28.07
C ASP A 84 10.16 -1.40 27.55
N PRO A 85 10.42 -2.47 28.34
CA PRO A 85 10.17 -3.85 27.91
C PRO A 85 8.70 -4.18 27.56
N LEU A 86 7.73 -3.32 27.92
CA LEU A 86 6.34 -3.47 27.47
C LEU A 86 6.12 -2.99 26.03
N ASP A 87 6.98 -2.09 25.52
CA ASP A 87 6.93 -1.58 24.14
C ASP A 87 7.40 -2.62 23.11
N GLU A 88 8.13 -3.67 23.52
CA GLU A 88 8.44 -4.81 22.64
C GLU A 88 7.24 -5.75 22.41
N LEU A 89 6.27 -5.76 23.33
CA LEU A 89 5.10 -6.65 23.27
C LEU A 89 3.90 -6.06 22.52
N ILE A 90 3.89 -4.74 22.31
CA ILE A 90 2.83 -4.01 21.60
C ILE A 90 3.45 -3.32 20.38
N LEU A 91 3.53 -4.07 19.28
CA LEU A 91 3.99 -3.64 17.96
C LEU A 91 3.48 -2.25 17.52
N VAL A 92 4.38 -1.26 17.48
CA VAL A 92 4.49 -0.26 16.40
C VAL A 92 5.98 0.11 16.27
N PRO A 93 6.64 -0.06 15.11
CA PRO A 93 8.03 0.37 14.95
C PRO A 93 8.13 1.90 15.08
N LEU A 94 8.58 2.36 16.25
CA LEU A 94 8.94 3.74 16.54
C LEU A 94 10.29 4.04 15.87
N ALA A 95 10.27 4.51 14.63
CA ALA A 95 11.42 5.16 14.00
C ALA A 95 11.24 6.69 14.06
N ALA A 96 12.32 7.39 14.37
CA ALA A 96 12.39 8.85 14.58
C ALA A 96 11.95 9.66 13.34
N PRO A 97 11.60 10.96 13.48
CA PRO A 97 11.04 11.77 12.41
C PRO A 97 12.11 12.16 11.37
N LYS A 98 12.41 11.20 10.50
CA LYS A 98 12.92 11.37 9.13
C LYS A 98 12.18 10.45 8.14
N ASP A 99 11.43 9.46 8.64
CA ASP A 99 10.66 8.51 7.83
C ASP A 99 9.18 8.89 7.81
N ASN A 100 8.60 9.13 6.63
CA ASN A 100 7.17 9.43 6.46
C ASN A 100 6.26 8.20 6.68
N GLY A 101 6.67 7.22 7.51
CA GLY A 101 5.92 6.00 7.78
C GLY A 101 5.93 4.94 6.66
N SER A 102 6.72 5.13 5.59
CA SER A 102 6.86 4.11 4.55
C SER A 102 7.67 2.90 5.03
N VAL A 103 7.20 1.70 4.74
CA VAL A 103 7.97 0.45 4.94
C VAL A 103 9.09 0.29 3.91
N HIS A 104 9.05 1.07 2.82
CA HIS A 104 10.01 1.02 1.72
C HIS A 104 11.12 2.05 1.92
N VAL A 105 12.03 1.73 2.82
CA VAL A 105 13.27 2.48 3.08
C VAL A 105 14.50 1.69 2.63
N PRO A 106 15.61 2.35 2.22
CA PRO A 106 16.85 1.65 1.88
C PRO A 106 17.30 0.79 3.06
N GLY A 107 17.49 -0.51 2.83
CA GLY A 107 17.89 -1.45 3.86
C GLY A 107 19.37 -1.80 3.81
N PRO A 108 19.92 -2.43 4.87
CA PRO A 108 21.32 -2.89 4.90
C PRO A 108 21.60 -4.00 3.88
N LYS A 109 20.56 -4.62 3.31
CA LYS A 109 20.64 -5.64 2.26
C LYS A 109 20.46 -5.04 0.86
N SER A 110 20.43 -3.72 0.70
CA SER A 110 20.32 -3.10 -0.62
C SER A 110 21.57 -3.40 -1.43
N VAL A 111 21.39 -3.66 -2.72
CA VAL A 111 22.47 -4.03 -3.64
C VAL A 111 22.62 -2.96 -4.72
N THR A 112 23.85 -2.78 -5.18
CA THR A 112 24.18 -1.99 -6.36
C THR A 112 23.73 -2.69 -7.64
N LEU A 113 23.76 -1.99 -8.78
CA LEU A 113 23.46 -2.59 -10.08
C LEU A 113 24.40 -3.73 -10.46
N GLN A 114 25.69 -3.62 -10.11
CA GLN A 114 26.67 -4.67 -10.39
C GLN A 114 26.37 -5.92 -9.56
N GLU A 115 26.12 -5.76 -8.26
CA GLU A 115 25.74 -6.87 -7.38
C GLU A 115 24.41 -7.50 -7.80
N LEU A 116 23.45 -6.70 -8.29
CA LEU A 116 22.20 -7.21 -8.86
C LEU A 116 22.44 -8.08 -10.10
N LEU A 117 23.31 -7.61 -11.01
CA LEU A 117 23.70 -8.35 -12.20
C LEU A 117 24.42 -9.66 -11.83
N ASP A 118 25.32 -9.61 -10.86
CA ASP A 118 26.04 -10.77 -10.35
C ASP A 118 25.07 -11.77 -9.68
N HIS A 119 24.10 -11.28 -8.91
CA HIS A 119 23.04 -12.11 -8.29
C HIS A 119 22.20 -12.84 -9.35
N VAL A 120 21.72 -12.11 -10.36
CA VAL A 120 20.92 -12.71 -11.46
C VAL A 120 21.76 -13.68 -12.28
N SER A 121 23.03 -13.36 -12.53
CA SER A 121 23.97 -14.24 -13.25
C SER A 121 24.32 -15.50 -12.46
N HIS A 122 24.43 -15.41 -11.13
CA HIS A 122 24.70 -16.57 -10.28
C HIS A 122 23.46 -17.46 -10.12
N LYS A 123 22.30 -16.87 -9.82
CA LYS A 123 21.05 -17.60 -9.58
C LYS A 123 20.44 -18.17 -10.86
N GLN A 124 20.66 -17.49 -12.00
CA GLN A 124 19.96 -17.75 -13.26
C GLN A 124 18.43 -17.67 -13.09
N LYS A 125 17.69 -17.84 -14.19
CA LYS A 125 16.22 -17.80 -14.18
C LYS A 125 15.63 -18.76 -13.14
N ARG A 126 16.17 -19.98 -13.06
CA ARG A 126 15.71 -21.02 -12.12
C ARG A 126 15.88 -20.60 -10.66
N GLY A 127 17.04 -20.08 -10.26
CA GLY A 127 17.27 -19.67 -8.88
C GLY A 127 16.41 -18.47 -8.46
N ILE A 128 16.11 -17.55 -9.37
CA ILE A 128 15.17 -16.45 -9.09
C ILE A 128 13.73 -16.97 -8.96
N TYR A 129 13.36 -18.03 -9.69
CA TYR A 129 12.05 -18.68 -9.52
C TYR A 129 11.95 -19.38 -8.16
N GLU A 130 13.02 -20.03 -7.72
CA GLU A 130 13.11 -20.64 -6.39
C GLU A 130 13.01 -19.57 -5.28
N GLU A 131 13.66 -18.41 -5.45
CA GLU A 131 13.54 -17.26 -4.54
C GLU A 131 12.09 -16.73 -4.45
N TYR A 132 11.36 -16.71 -5.57
CA TYR A 132 9.93 -16.38 -5.58
C TYR A 132 9.10 -17.42 -4.80
N GLU A 133 9.37 -18.70 -4.98
CA GLU A 133 8.65 -19.76 -4.26
C GLU A 133 8.88 -19.66 -2.74
N ASP A 134 10.07 -19.24 -2.31
CA ASP A 134 10.34 -18.96 -0.89
C ASP A 134 9.54 -17.76 -0.36
N ILE A 135 9.32 -16.72 -1.16
CA ILE A 135 8.40 -15.62 -0.81
C ILE A 135 6.96 -16.13 -0.73
N ARG A 136 6.55 -16.95 -1.70
CA ARG A 136 5.18 -17.45 -1.83
C ARG A 136 4.78 -18.41 -0.70
N ARG A 137 5.71 -19.22 -0.20
CA ARG A 137 5.50 -20.15 0.92
C ARG A 137 5.28 -19.45 2.27
N ARG A 138 5.69 -18.19 2.40
CA ARG A 138 5.48 -17.42 3.65
C ARG A 138 4.00 -17.11 3.84
N SER A 139 3.49 -17.36 5.03
CA SER A 139 2.15 -16.93 5.43
C SER A 139 2.02 -15.41 5.31
N PRO A 140 0.93 -14.89 4.72
CA PRO A 140 0.67 -13.45 4.72
C PRO A 140 0.62 -12.90 6.15
N ALA A 141 1.15 -11.70 6.35
CA ALA A 141 0.98 -10.99 7.61
C ALA A 141 -0.48 -10.46 7.71
N GLY A 142 -1.11 -10.62 8.88
CA GLY A 142 -2.49 -10.17 9.14
C GLY A 142 -3.55 -11.27 8.98
N THR A 143 -4.83 -10.90 9.10
CA THR A 143 -5.99 -11.81 8.99
C THR A 143 -6.91 -11.45 7.82
N PHE A 144 -7.84 -12.30 7.40
CA PHE A 144 -8.73 -11.98 6.27
C PHE A 144 -10.21 -11.87 6.69
N VAL A 145 -10.45 -11.55 7.97
CA VAL A 145 -11.76 -11.70 8.64
C VAL A 145 -12.86 -10.86 8.01
N CYS A 146 -12.60 -9.58 7.73
CA CYS A 146 -13.60 -8.69 7.14
C CYS A 146 -14.01 -9.20 5.73
N SER A 147 -13.01 -9.63 4.95
CA SER A 147 -13.17 -10.06 3.55
C SER A 147 -13.87 -11.40 3.38
N LEU A 148 -13.89 -12.23 4.43
CA LEU A 148 -14.55 -13.54 4.44
C LEU A 148 -15.95 -13.50 5.06
N CYS A 149 -16.47 -12.32 5.42
CA CYS A 149 -17.75 -12.19 6.10
C CYS A 149 -18.94 -12.58 5.16
N PRO A 150 -19.88 -13.45 5.60
CA PRO A 150 -20.96 -13.99 4.76
C PRO A 150 -21.92 -12.96 4.13
N SER A 151 -21.99 -11.74 4.69
CA SER A 151 -22.76 -10.62 4.11
C SER A 151 -22.16 -10.05 2.83
N HIS A 152 -20.99 -10.53 2.39
CA HIS A 152 -20.29 -10.04 1.21
C HIS A 152 -20.20 -11.13 0.13
N PRO A 153 -20.60 -10.84 -1.12
CA PRO A 153 -20.58 -11.83 -2.19
C PRO A 153 -19.14 -12.26 -2.54
N LYS A 154 -18.94 -13.56 -2.75
CA LYS A 154 -17.67 -14.19 -3.19
C LYS A 154 -17.12 -13.48 -4.44
N LYS A 155 -16.11 -12.61 -4.30
CA LYS A 155 -15.47 -11.88 -5.41
C LYS A 155 -13.94 -11.83 -5.23
N LEU A 156 -13.23 -11.80 -6.36
CA LEU A 156 -11.79 -12.10 -6.52
C LEU A 156 -10.84 -11.18 -5.71
N GLY A 157 -9.95 -11.79 -4.92
CA GLY A 157 -8.74 -11.14 -4.35
C GLY A 157 -8.93 -10.50 -2.96
N VAL A 158 -8.07 -10.86 -1.99
CA VAL A 158 -8.30 -10.65 -0.55
C VAL A 158 -7.14 -9.89 0.11
N PRO A 159 -7.36 -8.74 0.77
CA PRO A 159 -6.34 -8.04 1.56
C PRO A 159 -6.46 -8.26 3.08
N PRO A 160 -5.35 -8.13 3.83
CA PRO A 160 -5.33 -8.18 5.30
C PRO A 160 -5.95 -6.91 5.94
N PRO A 161 -6.37 -6.93 7.22
CA PRO A 161 -7.29 -5.95 7.81
C PRO A 161 -6.57 -4.71 8.35
N HIS A 162 -5.25 -4.77 8.49
CA HIS A 162 -4.43 -3.68 9.06
C HIS A 162 -4.10 -2.60 8.03
N THR A 163 -4.37 -2.84 6.74
CA THR A 163 -4.13 -1.89 5.63
C THR A 163 -5.40 -1.52 4.85
N SER A 164 -6.55 -2.06 5.25
CA SER A 164 -7.86 -1.66 4.72
C SER A 164 -8.26 -0.30 5.29
N ALA A 165 -8.77 0.61 4.45
CA ALA A 165 -9.31 1.87 4.95
C ALA A 165 -10.54 1.59 5.82
N ALA A 166 -10.42 1.87 7.12
CA ALA A 166 -11.51 1.75 8.07
C ALA A 166 -12.66 2.72 7.70
N GLY A 167 -13.92 2.25 7.75
CA GLY A 167 -15.12 3.06 7.49
C GLY A 167 -15.80 2.85 6.13
N TRP A 168 -15.24 2.00 5.26
CA TRP A 168 -15.61 1.92 3.84
C TRP A 168 -16.37 0.66 3.44
N GLY A 169 -17.55 0.39 4.02
CA GLY A 169 -18.51 -0.65 3.56
C GLY A 169 -17.90 -1.86 2.80
N SER A 170 -18.35 -2.09 1.56
CA SER A 170 -17.89 -3.20 0.71
C SER A 170 -16.55 -2.94 -0.03
N ILE A 171 -16.02 -1.71 -0.02
CA ILE A 171 -14.83 -1.29 -0.82
C ILE A 171 -13.55 -1.41 -0.02
N GLY A 172 -13.59 -1.08 1.28
CA GLY A 172 -12.46 -1.21 2.19
C GLY A 172 -11.90 -2.64 2.20
N LEU A 173 -12.73 -3.61 1.79
CA LEU A 173 -12.39 -5.01 1.59
C LEU A 173 -11.52 -5.32 0.37
N PHE A 174 -11.43 -4.42 -0.61
CA PHE A 174 -10.66 -4.65 -1.84
C PHE A 174 -9.55 -3.62 -2.06
N MET A 175 -9.56 -2.56 -1.26
CA MET A 175 -8.61 -1.45 -1.29
C MET A 175 -7.51 -1.64 -0.25
N VAL A 176 -6.26 -1.42 -0.64
CA VAL A 176 -5.11 -1.43 0.25
C VAL A 176 -4.25 -0.20 0.00
N TRP A 177 -3.85 0.46 1.09
CA TRP A 177 -2.80 1.46 1.07
C TRP A 177 -1.44 0.76 0.98
N CYS A 178 -0.72 1.03 -0.09
CA CYS A 178 0.67 0.63 -0.26
C CYS A 178 1.54 1.88 -0.21
N PHE A 179 2.52 1.90 0.69
CA PHE A 179 3.47 3.00 0.73
C PHE A 179 4.57 2.72 -0.32
N GLY A 180 4.90 3.71 -1.12
CA GLY A 180 6.01 3.71 -2.07
C GLY A 180 7.30 4.19 -1.41
N PHE A 181 8.33 4.43 -2.22
CA PHE A 181 9.63 4.88 -1.72
C PHE A 181 9.52 6.29 -1.12
N TRP A 182 10.11 6.50 0.08
CA TRP A 182 10.08 7.71 0.93
C TRP A 182 8.71 8.27 1.33
N ALA A 183 7.79 8.49 0.40
CA ALA A 183 6.55 9.23 0.62
C ALA A 183 5.46 8.97 -0.43
N ASP A 184 5.76 8.29 -1.52
CA ASP A 184 4.73 7.99 -2.52
C ASP A 184 3.66 7.10 -1.88
N VAL A 185 2.39 7.33 -2.21
CA VAL A 185 1.30 6.52 -1.67
C VAL A 185 0.49 5.95 -2.83
N TRP A 186 0.35 4.64 -2.83
CA TRP A 186 -0.37 3.89 -3.84
C TRP A 186 -1.63 3.32 -3.22
N VAL A 187 -2.76 3.48 -3.90
CA VAL A 187 -3.98 2.75 -3.57
C VAL A 187 -4.11 1.59 -4.55
N VAL A 188 -3.89 0.38 -4.05
CA VAL A 188 -3.96 -0.84 -4.85
C VAL A 188 -5.32 -1.48 -4.69
N LEU A 189 -6.00 -1.73 -5.82
CA LEU A 189 -7.33 -2.30 -5.83
C LEU A 189 -7.57 -3.32 -6.94
N VAL A 190 -8.60 -4.13 -6.73
CA VAL A 190 -9.16 -5.05 -7.74
C VAL A 190 -9.85 -4.23 -8.82
N GLY A 191 -9.78 -4.67 -10.08
CA GLY A 191 -10.48 -4.02 -11.18
C GLY A 191 -11.98 -3.84 -10.87
N PRO A 192 -12.56 -2.65 -11.05
CA PRO A 192 -13.95 -2.40 -10.68
C PRO A 192 -14.93 -3.33 -11.40
N LEU A 193 -15.92 -3.82 -10.66
CA LEU A 193 -17.06 -4.61 -11.15
C LEU A 193 -18.28 -3.70 -11.25
N GLU A 194 -19.27 -4.07 -12.08
CA GLU A 194 -20.47 -3.23 -12.33
C GLU A 194 -21.16 -2.75 -11.05
N ASN A 195 -21.31 -3.65 -10.08
CA ASN A 195 -21.94 -3.33 -8.80
C ASN A 195 -21.03 -2.54 -7.83
N THR A 196 -19.80 -2.20 -8.22
CA THR A 196 -18.82 -1.47 -7.41
C THR A 196 -18.29 -0.21 -8.12
N TYR A 197 -18.92 0.26 -9.20
CA TYR A 197 -18.46 1.46 -9.91
C TYR A 197 -18.62 2.73 -9.09
N GLY A 198 -19.81 2.97 -8.51
CA GLY A 198 -20.02 4.17 -7.68
C GLY A 198 -19.20 4.18 -6.42
N ASP A 199 -18.99 2.98 -5.87
CA ASP A 199 -18.03 2.67 -4.84
C ASP A 199 -16.60 3.13 -5.21
N PHE A 200 -16.09 2.68 -6.36
CA PHE A 200 -14.77 3.07 -6.87
C PHE A 200 -14.64 4.60 -7.02
N TRP A 201 -15.62 5.27 -7.63
CA TRP A 201 -15.56 6.72 -7.86
C TRP A 201 -15.67 7.55 -6.59
N ARG A 202 -16.46 7.08 -5.61
CA ARG A 202 -16.50 7.68 -4.28
C ARG A 202 -15.14 7.64 -3.60
N MET A 203 -14.43 6.51 -3.71
CA MET A 203 -13.06 6.38 -3.21
C MET A 203 -12.11 7.36 -3.91
N VAL A 204 -12.14 7.43 -5.24
CA VAL A 204 -11.34 8.40 -6.01
C VAL A 204 -11.59 9.83 -5.54
N TRP A 205 -12.86 10.19 -5.32
CA TRP A 205 -13.26 11.51 -4.85
C TRP A 205 -12.72 11.83 -3.46
N GLU A 206 -13.08 11.03 -2.46
CA GLU A 206 -12.75 11.26 -1.05
C GLU A 206 -11.24 11.18 -0.77
N GLN A 207 -10.51 10.32 -1.49
CA GLN A 207 -9.05 10.22 -1.37
C GLN A 207 -8.30 11.28 -2.19
N ASN A 208 -9.01 12.20 -2.84
CA ASN A 208 -8.45 13.25 -3.69
C ASN A 208 -7.51 12.68 -4.78
N VAL A 209 -7.81 11.50 -5.31
CA VAL A 209 -6.97 10.82 -6.31
C VAL A 209 -6.89 11.68 -7.57
N LEU A 210 -5.68 11.90 -8.05
CA LEU A 210 -5.42 12.70 -9.25
C LEU A 210 -5.09 11.83 -10.47
N VAL A 211 -4.56 10.63 -10.24
CA VAL A 211 -4.11 9.71 -11.28
C VAL A 211 -4.61 8.30 -10.99
N ILE A 212 -5.20 7.67 -12.03
CA ILE A 212 -5.61 6.27 -12.03
C ILE A 212 -4.78 5.53 -13.07
N VAL A 213 -4.23 4.37 -12.70
CA VAL A 213 -3.42 3.50 -13.54
C VAL A 213 -4.13 2.16 -13.70
N MET A 214 -4.49 1.84 -14.94
CA MET A 214 -5.10 0.59 -15.35
C MET A 214 -4.09 -0.22 -16.18
N THR A 215 -3.78 -1.43 -15.73
CA THR A 215 -2.77 -2.30 -16.38
C THR A 215 -3.38 -3.49 -17.13
N THR A 216 -4.65 -3.40 -17.51
CA THR A 216 -5.36 -4.43 -18.28
C THR A 216 -6.26 -3.82 -19.34
N ARG A 217 -6.64 -4.61 -20.34
CA ARG A 217 -7.86 -4.36 -21.12
C ARG A 217 -9.10 -4.73 -20.28
N LEU A 218 -10.30 -4.42 -20.80
CA LEU A 218 -11.54 -4.91 -20.21
C LEU A 218 -11.65 -6.43 -20.34
N GLU A 219 -11.20 -6.96 -21.48
CA GLU A 219 -11.18 -8.37 -21.83
C GLU A 219 -9.84 -8.74 -22.46
N GLU A 220 -9.33 -9.92 -22.10
CA GLU A 220 -8.07 -10.48 -22.60
C GLU A 220 -8.23 -12.00 -22.72
N GLY A 221 -7.86 -12.58 -23.87
CA GLY A 221 -8.04 -14.00 -24.15
C GLY A 221 -9.47 -14.52 -23.88
N GLY A 222 -10.50 -13.74 -24.21
CA GLY A 222 -11.91 -14.09 -23.98
C GLY A 222 -12.37 -14.06 -22.52
N ARG A 223 -11.55 -13.51 -21.61
CA ARG A 223 -11.87 -13.44 -20.18
C ARG A 223 -11.98 -11.99 -19.73
N ARG A 224 -13.12 -11.64 -19.14
CA ARG A 224 -13.33 -10.33 -18.50
C ARG A 224 -12.29 -10.11 -17.39
N LYS A 225 -11.55 -9.01 -17.48
CA LYS A 225 -10.53 -8.59 -16.50
C LYS A 225 -10.99 -7.42 -15.66
N CYS A 226 -11.74 -6.49 -16.26
CA CYS A 226 -12.19 -5.26 -15.62
C CYS A 226 -13.53 -4.80 -16.24
N GLY A 227 -14.31 -4.04 -15.49
CA GLY A 227 -15.52 -3.38 -15.97
C GLY A 227 -15.27 -2.02 -16.63
N GLN A 228 -16.21 -1.56 -17.46
CA GLN A 228 -16.16 -0.23 -18.07
C GLN A 228 -16.71 0.81 -17.09
N TYR A 229 -15.88 1.23 -16.13
CA TYR A 229 -16.30 2.12 -15.05
C TYR A 229 -16.21 3.62 -15.39
N TRP A 230 -15.75 4.00 -16.59
CA TRP A 230 -15.59 5.40 -17.02
C TRP A 230 -16.22 5.63 -18.41
N PRO A 231 -16.53 6.87 -18.82
CA PRO A 231 -17.01 7.15 -20.18
C PRO A 231 -15.85 7.06 -21.18
N LEU A 232 -16.03 6.27 -22.24
CA LEU A 232 -14.98 6.01 -23.25
C LEU A 232 -14.76 7.17 -24.22
N GLU A 233 -15.83 7.84 -24.59
CA GLU A 233 -15.84 8.86 -25.63
C GLU A 233 -15.81 10.26 -25.02
N LYS A 234 -15.15 11.18 -25.70
CA LYS A 234 -15.10 12.59 -25.29
C LYS A 234 -16.53 13.17 -25.24
N ASP A 235 -16.78 14.03 -24.26
CA ASP A 235 -18.03 14.71 -23.97
C ASP A 235 -19.16 13.78 -23.45
N PHE A 236 -18.92 12.48 -23.38
CA PHE A 236 -19.82 11.55 -22.70
C PHE A 236 -19.61 11.59 -21.20
N GLN A 237 -20.70 11.36 -20.47
CA GLN A 237 -20.73 11.32 -19.02
C GLN A 237 -21.48 10.11 -18.50
N VAL A 238 -21.12 9.69 -17.29
CA VAL A 238 -21.80 8.63 -16.55
C VAL A 238 -21.98 9.09 -15.09
N CYS A 239 -23.16 8.80 -14.53
CA CYS A 239 -23.49 9.19 -13.16
C CYS A 239 -23.40 7.98 -12.22
N PHE A 240 -22.74 8.18 -11.09
CA PHE A 240 -22.67 7.23 -10.00
C PHE A 240 -23.05 7.89 -8.68
N GLY A 241 -24.34 7.83 -8.33
CA GLY A 241 -24.88 8.57 -7.19
C GLY A 241 -24.73 10.08 -7.39
N ALA A 242 -24.12 10.78 -6.44
CA ALA A 242 -23.87 12.22 -6.50
C ALA A 242 -22.68 12.63 -7.39
N LEU A 243 -21.92 11.67 -7.92
CA LEU A 243 -20.75 11.93 -8.75
C LEU A 243 -21.10 11.76 -10.23
N THR A 244 -20.84 12.79 -11.02
CA THR A 244 -20.90 12.74 -12.48
C THR A 244 -19.47 12.70 -13.01
N ILE A 245 -19.16 11.69 -13.81
CA ILE A 245 -17.84 11.51 -14.43
C ILE A 245 -17.97 11.87 -15.90
N THR A 246 -17.22 12.85 -16.37
CA THR A 246 -17.25 13.32 -17.75
C THR A 246 -15.88 13.11 -18.39
N ASN A 247 -15.85 12.61 -19.62
CA ASN A 247 -14.62 12.47 -20.39
C ASN A 247 -14.35 13.76 -21.17
N LEU A 248 -13.25 14.44 -20.86
CA LEU A 248 -12.87 15.70 -21.51
C LEU A 248 -11.97 15.48 -22.74
N GLY A 249 -11.43 14.27 -22.91
CA GLY A 249 -10.59 13.92 -24.05
C GLY A 249 -9.78 12.65 -23.82
N VAL A 250 -9.45 12.00 -24.93
CA VAL A 250 -8.62 10.78 -24.98
C VAL A 250 -7.42 11.04 -25.88
N GLU A 251 -6.22 10.82 -25.34
CA GLU A 251 -4.96 10.78 -26.06
C GLU A 251 -4.56 9.32 -26.24
N ASN A 252 -4.44 8.89 -27.50
CA ASN A 252 -4.00 7.55 -27.84
C ASN A 252 -2.50 7.59 -28.17
N LEU A 253 -1.69 6.99 -27.30
CA LEU A 253 -0.26 6.80 -27.53
C LEU A 253 0.02 5.35 -27.92
N ASN A 254 1.24 5.08 -28.37
CA ASN A 254 1.63 3.78 -28.92
C ASN A 254 1.40 2.61 -27.95
N HIS A 255 1.70 2.81 -26.66
CA HIS A 255 1.70 1.74 -25.67
C HIS A 255 0.67 1.90 -24.56
N TYR A 256 0.01 3.06 -24.49
CA TYR A 256 -1.00 3.38 -23.48
C TYR A 256 -1.98 4.44 -23.99
N LYS A 257 -3.14 4.53 -23.34
CA LYS A 257 -4.10 5.63 -23.52
C LYS A 257 -4.11 6.51 -22.29
N LYS A 258 -4.26 7.81 -22.49
CA LYS A 258 -4.48 8.79 -21.43
C LYS A 258 -5.83 9.44 -21.65
N THR A 259 -6.71 9.33 -20.67
CA THR A 259 -8.04 9.97 -20.68
C THR A 259 -8.08 11.03 -19.59
N ILE A 260 -8.51 12.23 -19.93
CA ILE A 260 -8.77 13.27 -18.93
C ILE A 260 -10.23 13.19 -18.51
N LEU A 261 -10.45 12.91 -17.24
CA LEU A 261 -11.77 12.79 -16.65
C LEU A 261 -12.02 13.96 -15.72
N GLU A 262 -13.25 14.45 -15.71
CA GLU A 262 -13.72 15.40 -14.72
C GLU A 262 -14.76 14.74 -13.83
N ILE A 263 -14.57 14.87 -12.52
CA ILE A 263 -15.52 14.45 -11.51
C ILE A 263 -16.23 15.69 -11.00
N HIS A 264 -17.55 15.73 -11.16
CA HIS A 264 -18.41 16.75 -10.58
C HIS A 264 -19.26 16.13 -9.46
N SER A 265 -19.15 16.69 -8.25
CA SER A 265 -19.97 16.28 -7.11
C SER A 265 -21.15 17.23 -6.96
N SER A 266 -22.38 16.71 -7.09
CA SER A 266 -23.59 17.52 -6.89
C SER A 266 -23.80 17.95 -5.45
N GLU A 267 -23.25 17.21 -4.48
CA GLU A 267 -23.34 17.49 -3.04
C GLU A 267 -22.46 18.68 -2.64
N THR A 268 -21.20 18.68 -3.08
CA THR A 268 -20.23 19.73 -2.74
C THR A 268 -20.19 20.87 -3.76
N ARG A 269 -20.75 20.64 -4.96
CA ARG A 269 -20.64 21.52 -6.14
C ARG A 269 -19.20 21.78 -6.58
N GLU A 270 -18.29 20.88 -6.23
CA GLU A 270 -16.89 20.93 -6.64
C GLU A 270 -16.66 20.11 -7.92
N ARG A 271 -15.65 20.51 -8.69
CA ARG A 271 -15.16 19.79 -9.88
C ARG A 271 -13.68 19.47 -9.69
N ARG A 272 -13.27 18.26 -10.04
CA ARG A 272 -11.88 17.79 -9.93
C ARG A 272 -11.47 17.05 -11.20
N LEU A 273 -10.25 17.29 -11.64
CA LEU A 273 -9.67 16.58 -12.79
C LEU A 273 -8.93 15.34 -12.32
N VAL A 274 -9.10 14.24 -13.05
CA VAL A 274 -8.39 12.98 -12.84
C VAL A 274 -7.84 12.50 -14.17
N SER A 275 -6.56 12.16 -14.20
CA SER A 275 -5.93 11.53 -15.36
C SER A 275 -6.01 10.02 -15.25
N HIS A 276 -6.65 9.38 -16.22
CA HIS A 276 -6.75 7.92 -16.32
C HIS A 276 -5.77 7.40 -17.37
N PHE A 277 -4.85 6.55 -16.94
CA PHE A 277 -3.84 5.92 -17.79
C PHE A 277 -4.15 4.44 -17.96
N GLN A 278 -4.30 3.97 -19.19
CA GLN A 278 -4.49 2.56 -19.51
C GLN A 278 -3.30 2.02 -20.30
N TYR A 279 -2.50 1.16 -19.69
CA TYR A 279 -1.41 0.47 -20.38
C TYR A 279 -1.94 -0.66 -21.28
N LEU A 280 -1.55 -0.65 -22.54
CA LEU A 280 -2.08 -1.55 -23.58
C LEU A 280 -1.09 -2.62 -24.04
N SER A 281 0.20 -2.42 -23.78
CA SER A 281 1.27 -3.31 -24.27
C SER A 281 1.59 -4.47 -23.32
N TRP A 282 0.75 -4.74 -22.31
CA TRP A 282 0.88 -5.97 -21.53
C TRP A 282 0.28 -7.16 -22.30
N PRO A 283 1.02 -8.26 -22.50
CA PRO A 283 0.51 -9.42 -23.22
C PRO A 283 -0.58 -10.18 -22.44
N ASP A 284 -1.46 -10.87 -23.16
CA ASP A 284 -2.52 -11.68 -22.55
C ASP A 284 -1.93 -12.82 -21.68
N TYR A 285 -0.77 -13.34 -22.07
CA TYR A 285 -0.03 -14.40 -21.38
C TYR A 285 1.36 -13.93 -20.96
N GLY A 286 1.73 -14.21 -19.71
CA GLY A 286 3.07 -13.93 -19.18
C GLY A 286 3.35 -12.45 -18.92
N VAL A 287 4.56 -12.03 -19.28
CA VAL A 287 5.15 -10.71 -19.05
C VAL A 287 5.63 -10.11 -20.38
N PRO A 288 5.76 -8.78 -20.48
CA PRO A 288 6.40 -8.14 -21.65
C PRO A 288 7.78 -8.72 -21.94
N THR A 289 8.16 -8.82 -23.22
CA THR A 289 9.51 -9.27 -23.62
C THR A 289 10.59 -8.23 -23.37
N SER A 290 10.19 -6.96 -23.30
CA SER A 290 11.02 -5.82 -22.94
C SER A 290 10.26 -4.96 -21.93
N ALA A 291 10.97 -4.42 -20.95
CA ALA A 291 10.44 -3.51 -19.97
C ALA A 291 10.35 -2.06 -20.46
N ALA A 292 10.91 -1.76 -21.64
CA ALA A 292 11.12 -0.39 -22.09
C ALA A 292 9.83 0.43 -22.09
N THR A 293 8.78 -0.08 -22.72
CA THR A 293 7.49 0.60 -22.84
C THR A 293 6.76 0.72 -21.50
N LEU A 294 7.00 -0.20 -20.56
CA LEU A 294 6.42 -0.16 -19.22
C LEU A 294 7.12 0.88 -18.35
N ILE A 295 8.45 1.01 -18.47
CA ILE A 295 9.24 2.02 -17.76
C ILE A 295 8.91 3.42 -18.29
N ASP A 296 8.80 3.60 -19.61
CA ASP A 296 8.40 4.87 -20.20
C ASP A 296 6.97 5.26 -19.74
N PHE A 297 6.06 4.29 -19.68
CA PHE A 297 4.72 4.47 -19.11
C PHE A 297 4.74 4.89 -17.64
N LEU A 298 5.58 4.24 -16.82
CA LEU A 298 5.78 4.58 -15.41
C LEU A 298 6.31 6.01 -15.26
N GLY A 299 7.30 6.41 -16.08
CA GLY A 299 7.80 7.78 -16.13
C GLY A 299 6.70 8.81 -16.44
N ALA A 300 5.84 8.51 -17.42
CA ALA A 300 4.71 9.36 -17.78
C ALA A 300 3.68 9.50 -16.64
N VAL A 301 3.36 8.40 -15.94
CA VAL A 301 2.47 8.41 -14.77
C VAL A 301 3.06 9.27 -13.64
N LYS A 302 4.35 9.10 -13.32
CA LYS A 302 5.01 9.89 -12.27
C LYS A 302 5.06 11.36 -12.62
N GLN A 303 5.36 11.70 -13.87
CA GLN A 303 5.38 13.08 -14.32
C GLN A 303 3.99 13.72 -14.20
N GLN A 304 2.94 13.01 -14.62
CA GLN A 304 1.56 13.51 -14.49
C GLN A 304 1.15 13.70 -13.02
N GLN A 305 1.51 12.76 -12.14
CA GLN A 305 1.24 12.87 -10.71
C GLN A 305 1.94 14.10 -10.12
N ARG A 306 3.23 14.29 -10.41
CA ARG A 306 4.01 15.46 -9.94
C ARG A 306 3.35 16.77 -10.38
N VAL A 307 3.02 16.90 -11.65
CA VAL A 307 2.35 18.10 -12.20
C VAL A 307 1.00 18.34 -11.53
N ALA A 308 0.19 17.30 -11.36
CA ALA A 308 -1.13 17.42 -10.75
C ALA A 308 -1.04 17.81 -9.26
N VAL A 309 -0.08 17.23 -8.52
CA VAL A 309 0.17 17.59 -7.11
C VAL A 309 0.64 19.03 -6.98
N SER A 310 1.56 19.49 -7.83
CA SER A 310 2.00 20.90 -7.83
C SER A 310 0.85 21.87 -8.10
N ALA A 311 -0.13 21.49 -8.91
CA ALA A 311 -1.30 22.31 -9.22
C ALA A 311 -2.31 22.43 -8.06
N LEU A 312 -2.28 21.53 -7.07
CA LEU A 312 -3.11 21.66 -5.85
C LEU A 312 -2.69 22.86 -4.98
N GLY A 313 -1.44 23.31 -5.13
CA GLY A 313 -0.88 24.43 -4.40
C GLY A 313 -0.73 24.19 -2.89
N PRO A 314 -0.36 25.23 -2.12
CA PRO A 314 -0.05 25.12 -0.68
C PRO A 314 -1.28 24.84 0.21
N ARG A 315 -2.48 24.77 -0.38
CA ARG A 315 -3.74 24.51 0.33
C ARG A 315 -3.98 23.02 0.58
N PHE A 316 -3.27 22.14 -0.10
CA PHE A 316 -3.37 20.71 0.17
C PHE A 316 -2.77 20.40 1.56
N LYS A 317 -3.62 19.96 2.48
CA LYS A 317 -3.24 19.59 3.85
C LYS A 317 -3.04 18.08 4.04
N GLY A 318 -2.95 17.32 2.95
CA GLY A 318 -2.78 15.86 3.00
C GLY A 318 -1.32 15.45 3.11
N HIS A 319 -1.01 14.23 2.67
CA HIS A 319 0.32 13.65 2.75
C HIS A 319 1.38 14.53 2.03
N PRO A 320 2.62 14.68 2.54
CA PRO A 320 3.65 15.50 1.89
C PRO A 320 3.95 15.11 0.44
N GLY A 321 3.80 13.82 0.10
CA GLY A 321 3.94 13.28 -1.25
C GLY A 321 2.74 13.51 -2.18
N GLY A 322 1.70 14.21 -1.72
CA GLY A 322 0.44 14.41 -2.45
C GLY A 322 -0.60 13.31 -2.19
N PRO A 323 -1.77 13.38 -2.84
CA PRO A 323 -2.77 12.32 -2.80
C PRO A 323 -2.26 11.01 -3.41
N PRO A 324 -2.84 9.86 -3.05
CA PRO A 324 -2.39 8.59 -3.59
C PRO A 324 -2.69 8.42 -5.09
N VAL A 325 -1.87 7.62 -5.75
CA VAL A 325 -2.15 7.14 -7.12
C VAL A 325 -2.89 5.81 -7.03
N VAL A 326 -4.02 5.70 -7.72
CA VAL A 326 -4.76 4.43 -7.80
C VAL A 326 -4.13 3.54 -8.87
N VAL A 327 -3.82 2.29 -8.53
CA VAL A 327 -3.31 1.30 -9.49
C VAL A 327 -4.17 0.04 -9.40
N HIS A 328 -4.61 -0.44 -10.55
CA HIS A 328 -5.36 -1.69 -10.61
C HIS A 328 -5.02 -2.52 -11.85
N CYS A 329 -5.35 -3.81 -11.73
CA CYS A 329 -5.35 -4.75 -12.84
C CYS A 329 -6.68 -5.49 -12.81
N SER A 330 -6.67 -6.82 -12.95
CA SER A 330 -7.84 -7.64 -12.69
C SER A 330 -8.01 -7.89 -11.19
N ALA A 331 -7.09 -8.61 -10.55
CA ALA A 331 -7.15 -8.93 -9.12
C ALA A 331 -6.39 -7.96 -8.19
N GLY A 332 -5.75 -6.93 -8.74
CA GLY A 332 -4.95 -5.97 -7.96
C GLY A 332 -3.73 -6.59 -7.26
N ILE A 333 -3.08 -7.59 -7.87
CA ILE A 333 -1.92 -8.30 -7.27
C ILE A 333 -0.76 -8.55 -8.25
N GLY A 334 -1.06 -9.02 -9.47
CA GLY A 334 -0.04 -9.42 -10.45
C GLY A 334 0.62 -8.22 -11.13
N ARG A 335 0.01 -7.72 -12.21
CA ARG A 335 0.52 -6.55 -12.96
C ARG A 335 0.64 -5.30 -12.09
N THR A 336 -0.32 -5.10 -11.20
CA THR A 336 -0.26 -4.02 -10.20
C THR A 336 0.95 -4.16 -9.29
N GLY A 337 1.22 -5.38 -8.77
CA GLY A 337 2.41 -5.64 -7.97
C GLY A 337 3.69 -5.39 -8.74
N THR A 338 3.77 -5.81 -10.01
CA THR A 338 4.95 -5.57 -10.85
C THR A 338 5.17 -4.08 -11.10
N PHE A 339 4.11 -3.34 -11.44
CA PHE A 339 4.18 -1.89 -11.67
C PHE A 339 4.71 -1.16 -10.42
N CYS A 340 4.11 -1.40 -9.25
CA CYS A 340 4.53 -0.77 -8.00
C CYS A 340 5.94 -1.23 -7.56
N ALA A 341 6.31 -2.50 -7.76
CA ALA A 341 7.65 -2.99 -7.42
C ALA A 341 8.73 -2.30 -8.27
N LEU A 342 8.48 -2.12 -9.57
CA LEU A 342 9.37 -1.40 -10.46
C LEU A 342 9.47 0.07 -10.07
N ASP A 343 8.36 0.74 -9.76
CA ASP A 343 8.40 2.13 -9.31
C ASP A 343 9.25 2.30 -8.05
N ILE A 344 9.04 1.45 -7.04
CA ILE A 344 9.80 1.53 -5.78
C ILE A 344 11.29 1.27 -6.03
N CYS A 345 11.63 0.23 -6.80
CA CYS A 345 13.04 -0.12 -7.05
C CYS A 345 13.75 0.92 -7.90
N LEU A 346 13.11 1.44 -8.95
CA LEU A 346 13.70 2.46 -9.83
C LEU A 346 13.84 3.81 -9.11
N SER A 347 12.89 4.16 -8.25
CA SER A 347 12.99 5.37 -7.40
C SER A 347 14.14 5.25 -6.41
N GLN A 348 14.26 4.11 -5.72
CA GLN A 348 15.36 3.88 -4.79
C GLN A 348 16.72 3.90 -5.51
N LEU A 349 16.79 3.28 -6.69
CA LEU A 349 17.99 3.29 -7.53
C LEU A 349 18.37 4.72 -7.94
N GLN A 350 17.40 5.53 -8.37
CA GLN A 350 17.63 6.91 -8.78
C GLN A 350 18.13 7.78 -7.61
N ASP A 351 17.53 7.63 -6.42
CA ASP A 351 17.81 8.51 -5.28
C ASP A 351 19.05 8.08 -4.47
N VAL A 352 19.31 6.77 -4.37
CA VAL A 352 20.31 6.19 -3.44
C VAL A 352 21.37 5.35 -4.17
N GLY A 353 21.16 5.01 -5.44
CA GLY A 353 22.10 4.18 -6.21
C GLY A 353 22.05 2.68 -5.86
N THR A 354 21.11 2.25 -5.02
CA THR A 354 20.93 0.85 -4.60
C THR A 354 19.47 0.47 -4.61
N LEU A 355 19.16 -0.83 -4.65
CA LEU A 355 17.80 -1.35 -4.61
C LEU A 355 17.75 -2.74 -3.98
N ASN A 356 16.56 -3.25 -3.66
CA ASN A 356 16.39 -4.66 -3.32
C ASN A 356 14.98 -5.15 -3.72
N ILE A 357 14.91 -5.93 -4.79
CA ILE A 357 13.64 -6.45 -5.33
C ILE A 357 12.99 -7.44 -4.35
N TYR A 358 13.78 -8.34 -3.75
CA TYR A 358 13.30 -9.30 -2.76
C TYR A 358 12.63 -8.64 -1.55
N GLN A 359 13.30 -7.67 -0.92
CA GLN A 359 12.77 -6.92 0.22
C GLN A 359 11.59 -6.05 -0.18
N THR A 360 11.63 -5.43 -1.36
CA THR A 360 10.51 -4.65 -1.88
C THR A 360 9.27 -5.52 -2.02
N VAL A 361 9.36 -6.68 -2.66
CA VAL A 361 8.21 -7.58 -2.82
C VAL A 361 7.72 -8.14 -1.48
N LEU A 362 8.61 -8.47 -0.54
CA LEU A 362 8.21 -8.90 0.80
C LEU A 362 7.41 -7.83 1.54
N ARG A 363 7.88 -6.58 1.52
CA ARG A 363 7.21 -5.43 2.15
C ARG A 363 5.89 -5.09 1.46
N MET A 364 5.83 -5.14 0.13
CA MET A 364 4.58 -4.99 -0.60
C MET A 364 3.56 -6.05 -0.20
N ARG A 365 3.99 -7.31 0.00
CA ARG A 365 3.11 -8.41 0.39
C ARG A 365 2.60 -8.34 1.82
N SER A 366 3.27 -7.59 2.72
CA SER A 366 2.73 -7.32 4.05
C SER A 366 1.60 -6.28 4.03
N GLN A 367 1.59 -5.42 3.01
CA GLN A 367 0.52 -4.43 2.81
C GLN A 367 -0.60 -4.98 1.94
N ARG A 368 -0.27 -5.43 0.73
CA ARG A 368 -1.15 -6.07 -0.24
C ARG A 368 -0.74 -7.52 -0.42
N ALA A 369 -1.41 -8.40 0.32
CA ALA A 369 -1.19 -9.83 0.25
C ALA A 369 -1.21 -10.33 -1.21
N PHE A 370 -0.35 -11.31 -1.48
CA PHE A 370 -0.22 -11.95 -2.78
C PHE A 370 0.32 -11.09 -3.94
N SER A 371 0.78 -9.86 -3.68
CA SER A 371 1.47 -9.03 -4.68
C SER A 371 2.61 -9.79 -5.35
N ILE A 372 2.70 -9.67 -6.69
CA ILE A 372 3.46 -10.54 -7.59
C ILE A 372 2.92 -11.98 -7.56
N GLN A 373 2.22 -12.36 -8.64
CA GLN A 373 1.41 -13.59 -8.69
C GLN A 373 2.15 -14.80 -9.27
N THR A 374 3.16 -14.57 -10.12
CA THR A 374 3.88 -15.66 -10.80
C THR A 374 5.40 -15.44 -10.75
N PRO A 375 6.21 -16.51 -10.84
CA PRO A 375 7.67 -16.38 -10.88
C PRO A 375 8.16 -15.61 -12.12
N GLU A 376 7.43 -15.67 -13.24
CA GLU A 376 7.71 -14.85 -14.43
C GLU A 376 7.64 -13.36 -14.13
N GLN A 377 6.61 -12.91 -13.38
CA GLN A 377 6.47 -11.51 -12.96
C GLN A 377 7.59 -11.09 -12.01
N TYR A 378 8.01 -11.99 -11.12
CA TYR A 378 9.09 -11.74 -10.18
C TYR A 378 10.44 -11.59 -10.89
N TYR A 379 10.77 -12.54 -11.77
CA TYR A 379 11.97 -12.49 -12.59
C TYR A 379 11.95 -11.31 -13.57
N PHE A 380 10.77 -10.93 -14.06
CA PHE A 380 10.60 -9.74 -14.88
C PHE A 380 11.00 -8.47 -14.12
N CYS A 381 10.73 -8.35 -12.81
CA CYS A 381 11.22 -7.20 -12.04
C CYS A 381 12.75 -7.08 -12.08
N TYR A 382 13.48 -8.19 -11.98
CA TYR A 382 14.96 -8.20 -12.05
C TYR A 382 15.45 -7.79 -13.44
N THR A 383 14.94 -8.45 -14.47
CA THR A 383 15.36 -8.21 -15.86
C THR A 383 14.99 -6.80 -16.33
N ALA A 384 13.83 -6.28 -15.92
CA ALA A 384 13.40 -4.91 -16.23
C ALA A 384 14.32 -3.84 -15.63
N VAL A 385 14.76 -3.99 -14.39
CA VAL A 385 15.71 -3.06 -13.75
C VAL A 385 17.07 -3.12 -14.45
N LEU A 386 17.56 -4.32 -14.79
CA LEU A 386 18.82 -4.48 -15.52
C LEU A 386 18.74 -3.92 -16.95
N GLU A 387 17.63 -4.15 -17.65
CA GLU A 387 17.36 -3.59 -18.98
C GLU A 387 17.32 -2.05 -18.93
N HIS A 388 16.67 -1.47 -17.91
CA HIS A 388 16.69 -0.03 -17.68
C HIS A 388 18.12 0.48 -17.49
N ALA A 389 18.88 -0.14 -16.58
CA ALA A 389 20.24 0.26 -16.29
C ALA A 389 21.16 0.16 -17.52
N GLN A 390 20.96 -0.85 -18.37
CA GLN A 390 21.67 -0.98 -19.63
C GLN A 390 21.32 0.14 -20.62
N ARG A 391 20.03 0.48 -20.76
CA ARG A 391 19.57 1.58 -21.64
C ARG A 391 20.12 2.94 -21.21
N GLU A 392 20.25 3.16 -19.90
CA GLU A 392 20.80 4.40 -19.33
C GLU A 392 22.35 4.40 -19.25
N GLY A 393 23.02 3.34 -19.70
CA GLY A 393 24.49 3.25 -19.65
C GLY A 393 25.08 3.12 -18.24
N LEU A 394 24.28 2.67 -17.26
CA LEU A 394 24.68 2.54 -15.86
C LEU A 394 25.40 1.21 -15.55
N LEU A 395 25.34 0.24 -16.47
CA LEU A 395 26.09 -1.01 -16.38
C LEU A 395 27.39 -0.90 -17.16
N LEU A 396 28.52 -1.20 -16.50
CA LEU A 396 29.80 -1.32 -17.18
C LEU A 396 29.75 -2.57 -18.07
N THR A 397 29.64 -2.39 -19.38
CA THR A 397 29.83 -3.48 -20.33
C THR A 397 31.29 -3.93 -20.23
N ASN A 398 31.53 -5.22 -19.97
CA ASN A 398 32.85 -5.86 -20.02
C ASN A 398 33.42 -5.90 -21.46
N HIS A 399 33.54 -4.74 -22.13
CA HIS A 399 34.23 -4.57 -23.39
C HIS A 399 35.60 -3.91 -23.15
N SER A 400 36.49 -4.65 -22.49
CA SER A 400 37.94 -4.51 -22.63
C SER A 400 38.67 -5.46 -21.69
N ARG A 401 38.73 -6.76 -22.03
CA ARG A 401 39.97 -7.49 -21.78
C ARG A 401 40.91 -7.11 -22.92
N PRO A 402 41.98 -6.32 -22.69
CA PRO A 402 42.99 -6.18 -23.72
C PRO A 402 43.51 -7.60 -24.04
N ALA A 403 43.56 -7.91 -25.33
CA ALA A 403 44.15 -9.16 -25.80
C ALA A 403 45.54 -9.31 -25.16
N GLN A 404 45.80 -10.47 -24.56
CA GLN A 404 47.16 -10.84 -24.18
C GLN A 404 48.07 -10.67 -25.39
N GLU A 405 48.98 -9.69 -25.33
CA GLU A 405 50.15 -9.70 -26.18
C GLU A 405 50.91 -10.99 -25.89
N LYS A 406 50.89 -11.90 -26.87
CA LYS A 406 51.82 -13.01 -26.92
C LYS A 406 53.21 -12.41 -27.12
N SER A 407 53.98 -12.30 -26.04
CA SER A 407 55.42 -12.14 -26.12
C SER A 407 55.99 -13.35 -26.86
N SER A 408 56.53 -13.11 -28.04
CA SER A 408 57.34 -14.07 -28.77
C SER A 408 58.72 -14.12 -28.09
N PRO A 409 59.27 -15.29 -27.72
CA PRO A 409 60.65 -15.34 -27.26
C PRO A 409 61.57 -15.29 -28.50
N GLY A 410 62.20 -14.15 -28.71
CA GLY A 410 63.36 -14.00 -29.58
C GLY A 410 64.63 -13.97 -28.73
N HIS A 411 65.36 -15.08 -28.67
CA HIS A 411 66.78 -15.22 -28.99
C HIS A 411 67.32 -16.57 -28.50
#